data_AF-A0A5C6ALK5-F1
#
_entry.id   AF-A0A5C6ALK5-F1
#
_cell.length_a   1.000
_cell.length_b   1.000
_cell.length_c   1.000
_cell.angle_alpha   90.00
_cell.angle_beta   90.00
_cell.angle_gamma   90.00
#
_symmetry.space_group_name_H-M   'P 1'
#
loop_
_entity.id
_entity.type
_entity.pdbx_description
1 polymer ?
#
loop_
_entity_poly.entity_id
_entity_poly.type
_entity_poly.pdbx_seq_one_letter_code
_entity_poly.pdbx_strand_id
1 'polypeptide(L)'
;MPPLARHHYLIFGLLLSVSSLTAAVVEGAIVRFQTTLGSIDVRMYDGLAPNSVANFLNYANSNRYDNTFIHRVPQLAGGGSSNFVIQGGGFKLNNSIFDATGIVTDAPIGNEFNVSNQRGTLAMAKNTLGATSQWFFNLGDNSFLDDQDFTVIGRVLGNGMDVVDAINALSTVNAEVAENADGEDFDEVPVLDLDKVVTQQNILNEDAVIVSDVSLRPLSPGDFNQNGFIDLGDLALWQADYGSTTKGETDANGDGIVNAADYTIWRDLRVASATAFATPEPSAVVLTILAAAAAMARRRA
;
A
#
# COMPACT_ATOMS: atom_id res chain seq x y z
N MET A 1 31.52 14.10 77.09
CA MET A 1 30.19 13.46 76.96
C MET A 1 29.19 14.58 76.70
N PRO A 2 28.35 14.52 75.65
CA PRO A 2 27.55 13.36 75.25
C PRO A 2 27.82 12.85 73.81
N PRO A 3 27.30 11.66 73.45
CA PRO A 3 27.38 11.08 72.10
C PRO A 3 26.22 11.60 71.22
N LEU A 4 26.12 11.14 69.96
CA LEU A 4 24.95 11.10 69.04
C LEU A 4 25.43 11.46 67.62
N ALA A 5 25.08 10.80 66.51
CA ALA A 5 24.24 9.64 66.24
C ALA A 5 24.61 9.14 64.82
N ARG A 6 24.86 7.82 64.66
CA ARG A 6 25.01 7.20 63.33
C ARG A 6 23.64 7.16 62.65
N HIS A 7 23.41 8.06 61.70
CA HIS A 7 22.25 8.00 60.81
C HIS A 7 22.52 7.00 59.69
N HIS A 8 21.76 5.91 59.69
CA HIS A 8 21.67 4.97 58.57
C HIS A 8 20.88 5.65 57.45
N TYR A 9 21.52 5.96 56.33
CA TYR A 9 20.80 6.31 55.11
C TYR A 9 20.44 5.02 54.36
N LEU A 10 19.20 4.58 54.53
CA LEU A 10 18.54 3.63 53.63
C LEU A 10 18.32 4.35 52.30
N ILE A 11 19.13 4.03 51.28
CA ILE A 11 18.89 4.45 49.90
C ILE A 11 17.78 3.53 49.35
N PHE A 12 16.56 4.06 49.27
CA PHE A 12 15.45 3.43 48.56
C PHE A 12 15.66 3.68 47.06
N GLY A 13 16.15 2.68 46.35
CA GLY A 13 16.30 2.71 44.89
C GLY A 13 14.93 2.66 44.22
N LEU A 14 14.47 3.80 43.71
CA LEU A 14 13.28 3.89 42.87
C LEU A 14 13.61 3.26 41.49
N LEU A 15 13.18 2.02 41.26
CA LEU A 15 13.14 1.44 39.92
C LEU A 15 12.10 2.19 39.09
N LEU A 16 12.54 3.04 38.16
CA LEU A 16 11.71 3.47 37.04
C LEU A 16 11.52 2.27 36.10
N SER A 17 10.34 1.65 36.14
CA SER A 17 9.91 0.76 35.08
C SER A 17 9.62 1.60 33.83
N VAL A 18 10.47 1.47 32.81
CA VAL A 18 10.15 1.95 31.47
C VAL A 18 9.09 0.99 30.92
N SER A 19 7.83 1.37 30.98
CA SER A 19 6.77 0.69 30.26
C SER A 19 6.98 0.94 28.78
N SER A 20 7.48 -0.06 28.06
CA SER A 20 7.49 -0.05 26.60
C SER A 20 6.04 0.03 26.12
N LEU A 21 5.70 1.14 25.44
CA LEU A 21 4.48 1.22 24.66
C LEU A 21 4.61 0.19 23.53
N THR A 22 3.91 -0.93 23.62
CA THR A 22 3.57 -1.71 22.44
C THR A 22 2.60 -0.85 21.64
N ALA A 23 3.02 -0.37 20.47
CA ALA A 23 2.09 0.14 19.49
C ALA A 23 1.08 -0.98 19.22
N ALA A 24 -0.20 -0.73 19.50
CA ALA A 24 -1.26 -1.60 19.04
C ALA A 24 -1.10 -1.69 17.52
N VAL A 25 -0.96 -2.91 17.00
CA VAL A 25 -1.04 -3.16 15.56
C VAL A 25 -2.42 -2.69 15.15
N VAL A 26 -2.49 -1.57 14.45
CA VAL A 26 -3.72 -1.11 13.83
C VAL A 26 -4.10 -2.21 12.82
N GLU A 27 -5.32 -2.74 12.91
CA GLU A 27 -5.80 -3.77 12.00
C GLU A 27 -5.73 -3.30 10.53
N GLY A 28 -5.05 -4.10 9.70
CA GLY A 28 -5.03 -4.01 8.23
C GLY A 28 -4.03 -2.99 7.68
N ALA A 29 -2.76 -3.36 7.52
CA ALA A 29 -1.79 -2.49 6.85
C ALA A 29 -2.35 -2.03 5.48
N ILE A 30 -2.17 -0.75 5.12
CA ILE A 30 -2.42 -0.32 3.74
C ILE A 30 -1.13 -0.51 2.98
N VAL A 31 -1.23 -1.11 1.80
CA VAL A 31 -0.15 -1.13 0.82
C VAL A 31 -0.57 -0.32 -0.39
N ARG A 32 0.30 0.59 -0.82
CA ARG A 32 0.15 1.35 -2.06
C ARG A 32 1.03 0.75 -3.14
N PHE A 33 0.40 0.37 -4.25
CA PHE A 33 1.08 0.10 -5.50
C PHE A 33 1.15 1.39 -6.31
N GLN A 34 2.34 1.85 -6.65
CA GLN A 34 2.53 3.02 -7.50
C GLN A 34 2.76 2.57 -8.94
N THR A 35 1.74 2.68 -9.79
CA THR A 35 1.81 2.27 -11.22
C THR A 35 1.95 3.47 -12.15
N THR A 36 2.32 3.23 -13.41
CA THR A 36 2.33 4.25 -14.47
C THR A 36 0.96 4.88 -14.74
N LEU A 37 -0.13 4.17 -14.42
CA LEU A 37 -1.51 4.62 -14.63
C LEU A 37 -2.17 5.22 -13.37
N GLY A 38 -1.50 5.13 -12.21
CA GLY A 38 -2.03 5.64 -10.95
C GLY A 38 -1.66 4.79 -9.75
N SER A 39 -2.10 5.21 -8.57
CA SER A 39 -1.91 4.46 -7.33
C SER A 39 -3.07 3.49 -7.10
N ILE A 40 -2.78 2.29 -6.62
CA ILE A 40 -3.77 1.32 -6.15
C ILE A 40 -3.49 1.06 -4.67
N ASP A 41 -4.42 1.43 -3.81
CA ASP A 41 -4.31 1.18 -2.37
C ASP A 41 -5.06 -0.10 -1.99
N VAL A 42 -4.43 -0.91 -1.15
CA VAL A 42 -4.96 -2.20 -0.72
C VAL A 42 -4.91 -2.29 0.79
N ARG A 43 -6.06 -2.62 1.40
CA ARG A 43 -6.11 -3.02 2.81
C ARG A 43 -5.75 -4.49 2.89
N MET A 44 -4.68 -4.79 3.62
CA MET A 44 -4.19 -6.14 3.83
C MET A 44 -5.07 -6.88 4.85
N TYR A 45 -5.20 -8.19 4.68
CA TYR A 45 -5.94 -9.08 5.57
C TYR A 45 -5.00 -9.84 6.51
N ASP A 46 -4.20 -9.11 7.29
CA ASP A 46 -3.18 -9.67 8.19
C ASP A 46 -3.74 -10.73 9.16
N GLY A 47 -5.01 -10.60 9.58
CA GLY A 47 -5.68 -11.55 10.45
C GLY A 47 -6.26 -12.79 9.75
N LEU A 48 -6.50 -12.73 8.43
CA LEU A 48 -7.12 -13.83 7.66
C LEU A 48 -6.09 -14.65 6.87
N ALA A 49 -4.98 -14.04 6.46
CA ALA A 49 -3.90 -14.71 5.71
C ALA A 49 -2.52 -14.26 6.21
N PRO A 50 -2.19 -14.48 7.51
CA PRO A 50 -1.02 -13.89 8.15
C PRO A 50 0.31 -14.26 7.48
N ASN A 51 0.50 -15.50 7.04
CA ASN A 51 1.77 -15.92 6.42
C ASN A 51 1.91 -15.35 5.00
N SER A 52 0.81 -15.28 4.26
CA SER A 52 0.75 -14.79 2.89
C SER A 52 0.94 -13.27 2.84
N VAL A 53 0.30 -12.56 3.78
CA VAL A 53 0.53 -11.12 3.96
C VAL A 53 1.97 -10.86 4.40
N ALA A 54 2.50 -11.59 5.38
CA ALA A 54 3.89 -11.43 5.81
C ALA A 54 4.88 -11.69 4.67
N ASN A 55 4.64 -12.71 3.85
CA ASN A 55 5.43 -13.00 2.65
C ASN A 55 5.36 -11.85 1.65
N PHE A 56 4.18 -11.37 1.29
CA PHE A 56 4.01 -10.25 0.37
C PHE A 56 4.70 -8.97 0.88
N LEU A 57 4.51 -8.63 2.16
CA LEU A 57 5.16 -7.50 2.80
C LEU A 57 6.69 -7.65 2.87
N ASN A 58 7.23 -8.87 2.92
CA ASN A 58 8.66 -9.10 2.84
C ASN A 58 9.22 -8.67 1.46
N TYR A 59 8.54 -8.99 0.36
CA TYR A 59 8.95 -8.51 -0.97
C TYR A 59 8.83 -6.99 -1.12
N ALA A 60 7.76 -6.40 -0.59
CA ALA A 60 7.54 -4.95 -0.57
C ALA A 60 8.65 -4.23 0.23
N ASN A 61 8.88 -4.62 1.49
CA ASN A 61 9.89 -3.98 2.37
C ASN A 61 11.34 -4.20 1.92
N SER A 62 11.60 -5.21 1.10
CA SER A 62 12.92 -5.47 0.51
C SER A 62 13.07 -4.84 -0.88
N ASN A 63 12.11 -4.00 -1.31
CA ASN A 63 12.11 -3.30 -2.59
C ASN A 63 12.21 -4.26 -3.79
N ARG A 64 11.79 -5.52 -3.62
CA ARG A 64 11.84 -6.53 -4.69
C ARG A 64 10.77 -6.28 -5.75
N TYR A 65 9.65 -5.65 -5.38
CA TYR A 65 8.62 -5.22 -6.32
C TYR A 65 8.94 -3.93 -7.08
N ASP A 66 9.93 -3.15 -6.65
CA ASP A 66 10.30 -1.89 -7.30
C ASP A 66 10.69 -2.10 -8.76
N ASN A 67 10.04 -1.37 -9.66
CA ASN A 67 10.23 -1.47 -11.11
C ASN A 67 9.94 -2.87 -11.67
N THR A 68 9.06 -3.63 -11.01
CA THR A 68 8.36 -4.74 -11.67
C THR A 68 7.29 -4.18 -12.61
N PHE A 69 6.60 -5.04 -13.35
CA PHE A 69 5.53 -4.62 -14.24
C PHE A 69 4.35 -5.59 -14.19
N ILE A 70 3.21 -5.15 -14.72
CA ILE A 70 2.09 -6.04 -14.99
C ILE A 70 2.48 -6.89 -16.19
N HIS A 71 2.87 -8.14 -15.93
CA HIS A 71 3.37 -9.05 -16.95
C HIS A 71 2.25 -9.88 -17.60
N ARG A 72 1.02 -9.79 -17.10
CA ARG A 72 -0.10 -10.56 -17.65
C ARG A 72 -1.48 -9.97 -17.35
N VAL A 73 -2.33 -9.88 -18.37
CA VAL A 73 -3.76 -9.56 -18.28
C VAL A 73 -4.55 -10.57 -19.13
N PRO A 74 -4.91 -11.73 -18.56
CA PRO A 74 -5.46 -12.83 -19.33
C PRO A 74 -6.82 -12.57 -19.96
N GLN A 75 -6.95 -13.02 -21.21
CA GLN A 75 -8.19 -13.01 -21.96
C GLN A 75 -8.84 -14.39 -21.82
N LEU A 76 -9.95 -14.49 -21.07
CA LEU A 76 -10.79 -15.70 -21.13
C LEU A 76 -11.28 -15.91 -22.57
N ALA A 77 -11.24 -17.17 -23.03
CA ALA A 77 -11.55 -17.54 -24.41
C ALA A 77 -12.91 -16.94 -24.87
N GLY A 78 -12.87 -16.04 -25.85
CA GLY A 78 -14.05 -15.29 -26.30
C GLY A 78 -13.80 -13.91 -26.93
N GLY A 79 -12.60 -13.33 -26.77
CA GLY A 79 -12.14 -12.18 -27.57
C GLY A 79 -12.66 -10.80 -27.15
N GLY A 80 -12.76 -10.52 -25.85
CA GLY A 80 -12.97 -9.16 -25.32
C GLY A 80 -12.37 -9.04 -23.93
N SER A 81 -12.03 -7.82 -23.49
CA SER A 81 -11.44 -7.51 -22.17
C SER A 81 -12.11 -8.32 -21.07
N SER A 82 -11.49 -9.45 -20.71
CA SER A 82 -12.10 -10.36 -19.77
C SER A 82 -11.82 -9.78 -18.39
N ASN A 83 -12.88 -9.57 -17.61
CA ASN A 83 -12.77 -9.10 -16.23
C ASN A 83 -12.28 -10.25 -15.33
N PHE A 84 -11.18 -10.89 -15.70
CA PHE A 84 -10.57 -11.98 -14.93
C PHE A 84 -9.58 -11.39 -13.92
N VAL A 85 -8.32 -11.21 -14.29
CA VAL A 85 -7.29 -10.68 -13.38
C VAL A 85 -6.28 -9.79 -14.10
N ILE A 86 -5.60 -8.92 -13.35
CA ILE A 86 -4.28 -8.38 -13.75
C ILE A 86 -3.23 -8.94 -12.80
N GLN A 87 -2.08 -9.38 -13.33
CA GLN A 87 -1.06 -10.11 -12.58
C GLN A 87 0.32 -9.46 -12.71
N GLY A 88 1.05 -9.43 -11.59
CA GLY A 88 2.34 -8.76 -11.46
C GLY A 88 3.26 -9.40 -10.41
N GLY A 89 4.38 -8.75 -10.11
CA GLY A 89 5.29 -9.16 -9.03
C GLY A 89 6.22 -10.33 -9.34
N GLY A 90 6.30 -10.76 -10.61
CA GLY A 90 7.18 -11.85 -11.05
C GLY A 90 8.51 -11.37 -11.63
N PHE A 91 8.49 -10.24 -12.34
CA PHE A 91 9.54 -9.92 -13.30
C PHE A 91 9.87 -8.43 -13.35
N LYS A 92 11.09 -8.11 -13.75
CA LYS A 92 11.55 -6.76 -14.08
C LYS A 92 11.99 -6.73 -15.53
N LEU A 93 11.71 -5.62 -16.21
CA LEU A 93 12.22 -5.39 -17.55
C LEU A 93 13.72 -5.09 -17.51
N ASN A 94 14.45 -5.66 -18.47
CA ASN A 94 15.85 -5.33 -18.71
C ASN A 94 15.87 -4.16 -19.71
N ASN A 95 15.78 -4.47 -21.01
CA ASN A 95 15.84 -3.47 -22.08
C ASN A 95 14.53 -3.29 -22.86
N SER A 96 13.63 -4.27 -22.82
CA SER A 96 12.34 -4.25 -23.54
C SER A 96 11.32 -5.20 -22.90
N ILE A 97 10.04 -5.14 -23.29
CA ILE A 97 9.04 -6.13 -22.83
C ILE A 97 9.34 -7.57 -23.25
N PHE A 98 10.19 -7.76 -24.27
CA PHE A 98 10.68 -9.06 -24.74
C PHE A 98 12.00 -9.46 -24.08
N ASP A 99 12.42 -8.75 -23.03
CA ASP A 99 13.67 -8.97 -22.32
C ASP A 99 13.46 -8.66 -20.84
N ALA A 100 13.11 -9.69 -20.06
CA ALA A 100 12.78 -9.57 -18.65
C ALA A 100 13.58 -10.57 -17.80
N THR A 101 13.73 -10.26 -16.53
CA THR A 101 14.35 -11.15 -15.56
C THR A 101 13.40 -11.38 -14.39
N GLY A 102 13.29 -12.64 -13.94
CA GLY A 102 12.54 -12.96 -12.73
C GLY A 102 13.14 -12.28 -11.50
N ILE A 103 12.30 -11.79 -10.59
CA ILE A 103 12.79 -11.29 -9.30
C ILE A 103 13.27 -12.46 -8.43
N VAL A 104 14.19 -12.18 -7.51
CA VAL A 104 14.67 -13.18 -6.56
C VAL A 104 13.51 -13.59 -5.64
N THR A 105 13.10 -14.86 -5.71
CA THR A 105 12.00 -15.42 -4.91
C THR A 105 12.50 -16.14 -3.65
N ASP A 106 11.69 -16.08 -2.60
CA ASP A 106 11.83 -16.91 -1.41
C ASP A 106 11.23 -18.32 -1.65
N ALA A 107 11.34 -19.21 -0.67
CA ALA A 107 10.71 -20.52 -0.72
C ALA A 107 9.17 -20.40 -0.80
N PRO A 108 8.49 -21.32 -1.53
CA PRO A 108 7.03 -21.31 -1.60
C PRO A 108 6.37 -21.43 -0.23
N ILE A 109 5.27 -20.70 -0.05
CA ILE A 109 4.43 -20.75 1.14
C ILE A 109 3.15 -21.57 0.90
N GLY A 110 2.57 -22.10 1.99
CA GLY A 110 1.27 -22.79 1.96
C GLY A 110 0.10 -21.82 1.77
N ASN A 111 -1.02 -22.33 1.27
CA ASN A 111 -2.24 -21.53 1.05
C ASN A 111 -2.95 -21.23 2.38
N GLU A 112 -3.58 -20.07 2.47
CA GLU A 112 -4.40 -19.60 3.60
C GLU A 112 -5.77 -19.11 3.11
N PHE A 113 -6.41 -19.86 2.21
CA PHE A 113 -7.70 -19.48 1.66
C PHE A 113 -8.75 -19.32 2.78
N ASN A 114 -9.27 -18.09 2.91
CA ASN A 114 -10.33 -17.73 3.87
C ASN A 114 -11.37 -16.75 3.29
N VAL A 115 -11.04 -16.10 2.17
CA VAL A 115 -11.89 -15.09 1.51
C VAL A 115 -12.00 -15.45 0.03
N SER A 116 -13.22 -15.41 -0.50
CA SER A 116 -13.52 -15.69 -1.90
C SER A 116 -12.85 -14.66 -2.83
N ASN A 117 -12.39 -15.10 -4.00
CA ASN A 117 -11.77 -14.28 -5.05
C ASN A 117 -12.82 -13.41 -5.78
N GLN A 118 -13.34 -12.42 -5.08
CA GLN A 118 -14.33 -11.46 -5.61
C GLN A 118 -13.65 -10.25 -6.24
N ARG A 119 -14.41 -9.49 -7.05
CA ARG A 119 -13.89 -8.27 -7.67
C ARG A 119 -13.30 -7.32 -6.62
N GLY A 120 -12.13 -6.77 -6.94
CA GLY A 120 -11.42 -5.84 -6.07
C GLY A 120 -10.66 -6.49 -4.92
N THR A 121 -10.45 -7.80 -4.95
CA THR A 121 -9.52 -8.47 -4.04
C THR A 121 -8.12 -8.58 -4.65
N LEU A 122 -7.09 -8.53 -3.79
CA LEU A 122 -5.70 -8.87 -4.11
C LEU A 122 -5.43 -10.29 -3.61
N ALA A 123 -4.87 -11.15 -4.45
CA ALA A 123 -4.53 -12.53 -4.10
C ALA A 123 -3.12 -12.91 -4.55
N MET A 124 -2.55 -13.93 -3.90
CA MET A 124 -1.26 -14.50 -4.30
C MET A 124 -1.43 -15.47 -5.47
N ALA A 125 -0.66 -15.30 -6.53
CA ALA A 125 -0.51 -16.31 -7.58
C ALA A 125 0.40 -17.43 -7.08
N LYS A 126 0.24 -18.64 -7.65
CA LYS A 126 1.01 -19.82 -7.26
C LYS A 126 1.23 -20.78 -8.41
N ASN A 127 2.30 -21.55 -8.29
CA ASN A 127 2.50 -22.76 -9.08
C ASN A 127 2.18 -24.00 -8.24
N THR A 128 2.56 -25.18 -8.74
CA THR A 128 2.32 -26.47 -8.06
C THR A 128 3.05 -26.62 -6.73
N LEU A 129 4.08 -25.81 -6.44
CA LEU A 129 4.83 -25.82 -5.19
C LEU A 129 4.27 -24.84 -4.15
N GLY A 130 3.52 -23.82 -4.58
CA GLY A 130 2.92 -22.82 -3.70
C GLY A 130 3.12 -21.38 -4.22
N ALA A 131 2.70 -20.41 -3.41
CA ALA A 131 2.87 -19.00 -3.71
C ALA A 131 4.30 -18.53 -3.35
N THR A 132 4.85 -17.64 -4.17
CA THR A 132 6.13 -16.96 -3.89
C THR A 132 5.95 -15.45 -3.92
N SER A 133 6.24 -14.78 -5.03
CA SER A 133 6.19 -13.32 -5.15
C SER A 133 5.03 -12.78 -5.97
N GLN A 134 4.51 -13.57 -6.90
CA GLN A 134 3.51 -13.11 -7.86
C GLN A 134 2.15 -12.90 -7.18
N TRP A 135 1.44 -11.88 -7.63
CA TRP A 135 0.13 -11.49 -7.10
C TRP A 135 -0.79 -11.08 -8.25
N PHE A 136 -2.10 -11.08 -8.00
CA PHE A 136 -3.08 -10.60 -8.96
C PHE A 136 -4.25 -9.86 -8.30
N PHE A 137 -4.80 -8.89 -9.03
CA PHE A 137 -6.07 -8.24 -8.68
C PHE A 137 -7.22 -8.88 -9.44
N ASN A 138 -8.30 -9.20 -8.73
CA ASN A 138 -9.53 -9.71 -9.34
C ASN A 138 -10.34 -8.58 -9.99
N LEU A 139 -10.52 -8.64 -11.31
CA LEU A 139 -11.37 -7.72 -12.09
C LEU A 139 -12.86 -8.12 -12.07
N GLY A 140 -13.17 -9.32 -11.61
CA GLY A 140 -14.53 -9.86 -11.55
C GLY A 140 -14.69 -10.83 -10.40
N ASP A 141 -15.89 -11.37 -10.25
CA ASP A 141 -16.14 -12.43 -9.28
C ASP A 141 -15.63 -13.76 -9.82
N ASN A 142 -14.42 -14.11 -9.38
CA ASN A 142 -13.67 -15.28 -9.82
C ASN A 142 -13.73 -16.39 -8.78
N SER A 143 -14.90 -16.66 -8.19
CA SER A 143 -15.08 -17.67 -7.14
C SER A 143 -14.70 -19.09 -7.59
N PHE A 144 -14.56 -19.34 -8.89
CA PHE A 144 -14.00 -20.60 -9.41
C PHE A 144 -12.51 -20.79 -9.07
N LEU A 145 -11.81 -19.74 -8.67
CA LEU A 145 -10.44 -19.82 -8.12
C LEU A 145 -10.43 -20.30 -6.66
N ASP A 146 -11.58 -20.28 -5.97
CA ASP A 146 -11.69 -20.69 -4.57
C ASP A 146 -11.45 -22.20 -4.43
N ASP A 147 -11.95 -23.01 -5.39
CA ASP A 147 -11.70 -24.47 -5.46
C ASP A 147 -10.22 -24.82 -5.70
N GLN A 148 -9.42 -23.83 -6.12
CA GLN A 148 -8.00 -23.95 -6.32
C GLN A 148 -7.20 -23.36 -5.15
N ASP A 149 -7.83 -22.92 -4.06
CA ASP A 149 -7.19 -22.33 -2.87
C ASP A 149 -6.28 -21.13 -3.17
N PHE A 150 -6.67 -20.24 -4.10
CA PHE A 150 -5.95 -18.97 -4.30
C PHE A 150 -6.19 -18.03 -3.12
N THR A 151 -5.11 -17.67 -2.42
CA THR A 151 -5.20 -16.95 -1.14
C THR A 151 -5.36 -15.45 -1.37
N VAL A 152 -6.55 -14.93 -1.06
CA VAL A 152 -6.82 -13.49 -0.97
C VAL A 152 -6.12 -12.91 0.25
N ILE A 153 -5.28 -11.89 0.01
CA ILE A 153 -4.45 -11.22 1.03
C ILE A 153 -4.87 -9.77 1.29
N GLY A 154 -5.83 -9.25 0.55
CA GLY A 154 -6.35 -7.90 0.78
C GLY A 154 -7.46 -7.50 -0.18
N ARG A 155 -7.93 -6.26 -0.04
CA ARG A 155 -8.88 -5.64 -0.96
C ARG A 155 -8.47 -4.23 -1.39
N VAL A 156 -8.77 -3.91 -2.63
CA VAL A 156 -8.57 -2.58 -3.23
C VAL A 156 -9.52 -1.57 -2.57
N LEU A 157 -9.01 -0.37 -2.38
CA LEU A 157 -9.66 0.73 -1.68
C LEU A 157 -9.95 1.89 -2.63
N GLY A 158 -10.87 2.77 -2.21
CA GLY A 158 -11.15 4.04 -2.89
C GLY A 158 -11.39 3.88 -4.39
N ASN A 159 -10.72 4.70 -5.18
CA ASN A 159 -10.74 4.66 -6.65
C ASN A 159 -9.67 3.73 -7.25
N GLY A 160 -9.01 2.88 -6.46
CA GLY A 160 -7.97 1.99 -6.94
C GLY A 160 -8.46 1.03 -8.04
N MET A 161 -9.74 0.64 -8.00
CA MET A 161 -10.33 -0.18 -9.06
C MET A 161 -10.43 0.53 -10.41
N ASP A 162 -10.55 1.86 -10.44
CA ASP A 162 -10.54 2.61 -11.71
C ASP A 162 -9.17 2.46 -12.40
N VAL A 163 -8.08 2.41 -11.63
CA VAL A 163 -6.72 2.18 -12.15
C VAL A 163 -6.57 0.72 -12.62
N VAL A 164 -7.04 -0.25 -11.84
CA VAL A 164 -7.03 -1.68 -12.21
C VAL A 164 -7.81 -1.91 -13.51
N ASP A 165 -8.99 -1.30 -13.65
CA ASP A 165 -9.80 -1.38 -14.87
C ASP A 165 -9.14 -0.67 -16.06
N ALA A 166 -8.48 0.47 -15.83
CA ALA A 166 -7.72 1.16 -16.88
C ALA A 166 -6.56 0.33 -17.40
N ILE A 167 -5.86 -0.41 -16.53
CA ILE A 167 -4.82 -1.38 -16.94
C ILE A 167 -5.43 -2.49 -17.79
N ASN A 168 -6.57 -3.04 -17.38
CA ASN A 168 -7.27 -4.11 -18.12
C ASN A 168 -7.78 -3.67 -19.50
N ALA A 169 -8.08 -2.37 -19.67
CA ALA A 169 -8.54 -1.81 -20.92
C ALA A 169 -7.41 -1.63 -21.97
N LEU A 170 -6.15 -1.80 -21.58
CA LEU A 170 -5.02 -1.71 -22.51
C LEU A 170 -5.02 -2.86 -23.51
N SER A 171 -4.42 -2.61 -24.68
CA SER A 171 -4.11 -3.69 -25.62
C SER A 171 -2.99 -4.55 -25.04
N THR A 172 -3.07 -5.86 -25.26
CA THR A 172 -2.02 -6.79 -24.87
C THR A 172 -1.19 -7.24 -26.06
N VAL A 173 0.06 -7.60 -25.79
CA VAL A 173 0.96 -8.21 -26.77
C VAL A 173 1.55 -9.50 -26.19
N ASN A 174 1.78 -10.47 -27.07
CA ASN A 174 2.46 -11.70 -26.69
C ASN A 174 3.96 -11.45 -26.58
N ALA A 175 4.48 -11.61 -25.35
CA ALA A 175 5.89 -11.47 -25.01
C ALA A 175 6.53 -12.79 -24.55
N GLU A 176 5.96 -13.94 -24.93
CA GLU A 176 6.45 -15.29 -24.59
C GLU A 176 7.92 -15.52 -25.01
N VAL A 177 8.44 -14.72 -25.95
CA VAL A 177 9.84 -14.79 -26.38
C VAL A 177 10.84 -14.17 -25.38
N ALA A 178 10.38 -13.60 -24.26
CA ALA A 178 11.25 -13.01 -23.26
C ALA A 178 12.12 -14.06 -22.54
N GLU A 179 13.36 -13.69 -22.23
CA GLU A 179 14.26 -14.54 -21.43
C GLU A 179 13.57 -14.89 -20.09
N ASN A 180 13.49 -16.17 -19.73
CA ASN A 180 12.74 -16.69 -18.58
C ASN A 180 11.20 -16.69 -18.67
N ALA A 181 10.61 -16.44 -19.84
CA ALA A 181 9.18 -16.65 -20.06
C ALA A 181 8.80 -18.13 -20.27
N ASP A 182 9.77 -19.02 -20.51
CA ASP A 182 9.55 -20.45 -20.74
C ASP A 182 8.74 -21.11 -19.61
N GLY A 183 7.44 -21.31 -19.84
CA GLY A 183 6.52 -21.94 -18.88
C GLY A 183 5.89 -21.00 -17.85
N GLU A 184 6.08 -19.69 -17.98
CA GLU A 184 5.46 -18.65 -17.14
C GLU A 184 4.44 -17.84 -17.98
N ASP A 185 3.42 -17.28 -17.33
CA ASP A 185 2.32 -16.58 -18.01
C ASP A 185 2.77 -15.19 -18.54
N PHE A 186 3.34 -15.14 -19.75
CA PHE A 186 3.93 -13.95 -20.40
C PHE A 186 3.35 -13.60 -21.79
N ASP A 187 2.23 -14.21 -22.14
CA ASP A 187 1.58 -14.15 -23.44
C ASP A 187 0.64 -12.93 -23.62
N GLU A 188 0.35 -12.21 -22.55
CA GLU A 188 -0.72 -11.20 -22.52
C GLU A 188 -0.28 -9.92 -21.76
N VAL A 189 0.87 -9.35 -22.15
CA VAL A 189 1.44 -8.15 -21.50
C VAL A 189 0.69 -6.89 -21.94
N PRO A 190 0.09 -6.09 -21.03
CA PRO A 190 -0.58 -4.84 -21.37
C PRO A 190 0.43 -3.74 -21.74
N VAL A 191 0.17 -3.03 -22.84
CA VAL A 191 1.03 -1.95 -23.35
C VAL A 191 0.30 -0.62 -23.47
N LEU A 192 1.01 0.47 -23.19
CA LEU A 192 0.49 1.84 -23.24
C LEU A 192 0.38 2.37 -24.67
N ASP A 193 1.20 1.88 -25.59
CA ASP A 193 1.24 2.30 -26.99
C ASP A 193 1.46 1.07 -27.91
N LEU A 194 0.36 0.44 -28.32
CA LEU A 194 0.40 -0.72 -29.21
C LEU A 194 1.06 -0.40 -30.55
N ASP A 195 0.84 0.81 -31.09
CA ASP A 195 1.37 1.19 -32.39
C ASP A 195 2.90 1.27 -32.33
N LYS A 196 3.48 1.85 -31.28
CA LYS A 196 4.94 1.80 -31.07
C LYS A 196 5.46 0.37 -30.99
N VAL A 197 4.80 -0.46 -30.19
CA VAL A 197 5.23 -1.84 -29.95
C VAL A 197 5.24 -2.66 -31.25
N VAL A 198 4.18 -2.55 -32.05
CA VAL A 198 4.02 -3.34 -33.28
C VAL A 198 4.79 -2.73 -34.45
N THR A 199 4.68 -1.42 -34.67
CA THR A 199 5.18 -0.77 -35.89
C THR A 199 6.63 -0.31 -35.80
N GLN A 200 7.08 0.11 -34.62
CA GLN A 200 8.43 0.64 -34.44
C GLN A 200 9.41 -0.42 -33.99
N GLN A 201 8.93 -1.61 -33.60
CA GLN A 201 9.75 -2.71 -33.03
C GLN A 201 10.65 -2.20 -31.89
N ASN A 202 10.24 -1.10 -31.27
CA ASN A 202 10.98 -0.37 -30.26
C ASN A 202 10.09 -0.36 -29.03
N ILE A 203 10.43 -1.21 -28.08
CA ILE A 203 9.59 -1.45 -26.92
C ILE A 203 10.44 -1.20 -25.71
N LEU A 204 10.15 -0.10 -25.03
CA LEU A 204 10.93 0.35 -23.90
C LEU A 204 10.09 0.19 -22.63
N ASN A 205 10.75 0.34 -21.48
CA ASN A 205 10.06 0.29 -20.18
C ASN A 205 8.95 1.35 -20.06
N GLU A 206 9.00 2.43 -20.85
CA GLU A 206 7.96 3.46 -20.91
C GLU A 206 6.67 3.01 -21.59
N ASP A 207 6.70 1.92 -22.35
CA ASP A 207 5.52 1.39 -23.06
C ASP A 207 4.79 0.31 -22.24
N ALA A 208 5.34 -0.08 -21.08
CA ALA A 208 4.77 -1.08 -20.18
C ALA A 208 4.08 -0.45 -18.95
N VAL A 209 3.19 -1.22 -18.31
CA VAL A 209 2.62 -0.84 -17.01
C VAL A 209 3.59 -1.17 -15.88
N ILE A 210 4.47 -0.23 -15.56
CA ILE A 210 5.46 -0.38 -14.47
C ILE A 210 4.80 -0.19 -13.11
N VAL A 211 5.10 -1.09 -12.17
CA VAL A 211 4.90 -0.94 -10.73
C VAL A 211 6.20 -0.40 -10.14
N SER A 212 6.27 0.92 -10.01
CA SER A 212 7.49 1.63 -9.60
C SER A 212 7.85 1.43 -8.13
N ASP A 213 6.85 1.23 -7.27
CA ASP A 213 6.99 1.07 -5.82
C ASP A 213 5.79 0.29 -5.28
N VAL A 214 6.02 -0.53 -4.26
CA VAL A 214 4.99 -1.17 -3.45
C VAL A 214 5.35 -0.91 -1.99
N SER A 215 4.69 0.07 -1.38
CA SER A 215 5.07 0.57 -0.05
C SER A 215 3.92 0.51 0.95
N LEU A 216 4.25 0.22 2.21
CA LEU A 216 3.29 0.36 3.29
C LEU A 216 2.95 1.83 3.49
N ARG A 217 1.66 2.11 3.61
CA ARG A 217 1.13 3.41 4.00
C ARG A 217 0.63 3.30 5.44
N PRO A 218 1.05 4.21 6.34
CA PRO A 218 0.43 4.27 7.64
C PRO A 218 -1.06 4.55 7.46
N LEU A 219 -1.91 3.72 8.08
CA LEU A 219 -3.33 4.02 8.21
C LEU A 219 -3.48 5.39 8.85
N SER A 220 -4.13 6.31 8.14
CA SER A 220 -4.64 7.53 8.76
C SER A 220 -6.08 7.23 9.18
N PRO A 221 -6.39 7.15 10.49
CA PRO A 221 -7.73 6.80 10.95
C PRO A 221 -8.84 7.76 10.50
N GLY A 222 -8.48 8.92 9.91
CA GLY A 222 -9.43 9.89 9.36
C GLY A 222 -9.49 9.91 7.83
N ASP A 223 -8.68 9.13 7.13
CA ASP A 223 -8.76 9.05 5.67
C ASP A 223 -9.61 7.82 5.32
N PHE A 224 -10.93 7.98 5.27
CA PHE A 224 -11.90 6.90 5.09
C PHE A 224 -11.97 6.44 3.64
N ASN A 225 -11.88 7.38 2.69
CA ASN A 225 -11.83 7.06 1.27
C ASN A 225 -10.42 6.64 0.81
N GLN A 226 -9.44 6.77 1.71
CA GLN A 226 -8.06 6.31 1.59
C GLN A 226 -7.35 6.95 0.38
N ASN A 227 -7.74 8.18 0.01
CA ASN A 227 -7.16 8.92 -1.11
C ASN A 227 -5.85 9.64 -0.73
N GLY A 228 -5.40 9.51 0.52
CA GLY A 228 -4.22 10.16 1.08
C GLY A 228 -4.49 11.53 1.71
N PHE A 229 -5.73 12.00 1.69
CA PHE A 229 -6.15 13.28 2.24
C PHE A 229 -7.31 13.09 3.21
N ILE A 230 -7.28 13.80 4.33
CA ILE A 230 -8.39 13.86 5.27
C ILE A 230 -9.25 15.06 4.91
N ASP A 231 -10.30 14.83 4.12
CA ASP A 231 -11.13 15.87 3.53
C ASP A 231 -12.65 15.57 3.60
N LEU A 232 -13.44 16.33 2.84
CA LEU A 232 -14.90 16.20 2.85
C LEU A 232 -15.41 14.93 2.13
N GLY A 233 -14.59 14.31 1.29
CA GLY A 233 -14.88 13.01 0.70
C GLY A 233 -14.96 11.92 1.75
N ASP A 234 -14.08 11.96 2.75
CA ASP A 234 -14.14 11.02 3.89
C ASP A 234 -15.40 11.23 4.72
N LEU A 235 -15.75 12.49 4.98
CA LEU A 235 -16.98 12.82 5.70
C LEU A 235 -18.21 12.24 4.99
N ALA A 236 -18.24 12.29 3.67
CA ALA A 236 -19.34 11.73 2.88
C ALA A 236 -19.44 10.20 3.04
N LEU A 237 -18.31 9.49 3.09
CA LEU A 237 -18.30 8.06 3.34
C LEU A 237 -18.76 7.71 4.76
N TRP A 238 -18.24 8.39 5.78
CA TRP A 238 -18.69 8.17 7.16
C TRP A 238 -20.19 8.46 7.32
N GLN A 239 -20.71 9.49 6.65
CA GLN A 239 -22.14 9.79 6.65
C GLN A 239 -22.97 8.67 6.01
N ALA A 240 -22.47 8.06 4.93
CA ALA A 240 -23.14 6.96 4.25
C ALA A 240 -23.14 5.67 5.10
N ASP A 241 -22.06 5.45 5.86
CA ASP A 241 -21.86 4.24 6.66
C ASP A 241 -22.28 4.37 8.13
N TYR A 242 -22.84 5.52 8.55
CA TYR A 242 -23.22 5.77 9.95
C TYR A 242 -24.18 4.70 10.50
N GLY A 243 -23.81 4.09 11.62
CA GLY A 243 -24.53 3.00 12.28
C GLY A 243 -24.21 1.60 11.73
N SER A 244 -23.32 1.50 10.74
CA SER A 244 -22.89 0.21 10.21
C SER A 244 -22.03 -0.55 11.22
N THR A 245 -22.25 -1.86 11.31
CA THR A 245 -21.41 -2.79 12.08
C THR A 245 -20.60 -3.73 11.19
N THR A 246 -20.58 -3.48 9.88
CA THR A 246 -19.94 -4.33 8.86
C THR A 246 -18.96 -3.56 7.98
N LYS A 247 -18.93 -2.23 8.10
CA LYS A 247 -18.06 -1.32 7.32
C LYS A 247 -16.90 -0.83 8.17
N GLY A 248 -15.88 -1.68 8.32
CA GLY A 248 -14.65 -1.34 9.04
C GLY A 248 -13.76 -0.28 8.36
N GLU A 249 -14.19 0.35 7.26
CA GLU A 249 -13.40 1.41 6.58
C GLU A 249 -13.62 2.79 7.19
N THR A 250 -14.82 3.03 7.72
CA THR A 250 -15.23 4.27 8.39
C THR A 250 -15.28 4.12 9.91
N ASP A 251 -14.91 2.96 10.43
CA ASP A 251 -14.71 2.66 11.85
C ASP A 251 -13.27 3.06 12.24
N ALA A 252 -13.09 4.34 12.54
CA ALA A 252 -11.80 4.95 12.82
C ALA A 252 -11.20 4.48 14.16
N ASN A 253 -12.06 4.17 15.13
CA ASN A 253 -11.62 3.75 16.46
C ASN A 253 -11.50 2.22 16.61
N GLY A 254 -12.00 1.46 15.63
CA GLY A 254 -11.97 0.00 15.61
C GLY A 254 -12.89 -0.65 16.65
N ASP A 255 -13.97 0.02 17.06
CA ASP A 255 -14.91 -0.49 18.05
C ASP A 255 -15.99 -1.42 17.44
N GLY A 256 -15.97 -1.58 16.12
CA GLY A 256 -16.87 -2.42 15.34
C GLY A 256 -18.17 -1.71 14.95
N ILE A 257 -18.34 -0.42 15.24
CA ILE A 257 -19.55 0.34 14.94
C ILE A 257 -19.20 1.74 14.45
N VAL A 258 -19.58 2.06 13.21
CA VAL A 258 -19.42 3.41 12.65
C VAL A 258 -20.35 4.39 13.37
N ASN A 259 -19.80 5.30 14.17
CA ASN A 259 -20.56 6.20 15.02
C ASN A 259 -19.85 7.56 15.24
N ALA A 260 -20.35 8.36 16.18
CA ALA A 260 -19.82 9.69 16.48
C ALA A 260 -18.37 9.69 17.01
N ALA A 261 -17.90 8.58 17.56
CA ALA A 261 -16.51 8.40 17.97
C ALA A 261 -15.58 8.43 16.75
N ASP A 262 -15.97 7.80 15.64
CA ASP A 262 -15.18 7.80 14.41
C ASP A 262 -15.11 9.17 13.76
N TYR A 263 -16.24 9.87 13.75
CA TYR A 263 -16.29 11.25 13.30
C TYR A 263 -15.38 12.16 14.12
N THR A 264 -15.27 11.92 15.43
CA THR A 264 -14.40 12.70 16.31
C THR A 264 -12.94 12.53 15.90
N ILE A 265 -12.53 11.30 15.59
CA ILE A 265 -11.19 10.99 15.08
C ILE A 265 -10.94 11.68 13.73
N TRP A 266 -11.85 11.51 12.76
CA TRP A 266 -11.78 12.19 11.46
C TRP A 266 -11.62 13.71 11.61
N ARG A 267 -12.49 14.33 12.42
CA ARG A 267 -12.53 15.79 12.60
C ARG A 267 -11.22 16.29 13.19
N ASP A 268 -10.71 15.64 14.22
CA ASP A 268 -9.51 16.09 14.93
C ASP A 268 -8.28 15.94 14.04
N LEU A 269 -8.19 14.84 13.27
CA LEU A 269 -7.12 14.65 12.29
C LEU A 269 -7.22 15.63 11.12
N ARG A 270 -8.42 15.96 10.64
CA ARG A 270 -8.63 16.97 9.58
C ARG A 270 -8.11 18.34 10.01
N VAL A 271 -8.40 18.74 11.25
CA VAL A 271 -7.92 20.02 11.80
C VAL A 271 -6.40 20.02 11.92
N ALA A 272 -5.79 18.92 12.37
CA ALA A 272 -4.34 18.79 12.45
C ALA A 272 -3.65 18.85 11.06
N SER A 273 -4.23 18.22 10.05
CA SER A 273 -3.74 18.32 8.66
C SER A 273 -3.84 19.74 8.11
N ALA A 274 -4.92 20.47 8.42
CA ALA A 274 -5.08 21.86 7.99
C ALA A 274 -4.08 22.83 8.66
N THR A 275 -3.69 22.58 9.92
CA THR A 275 -2.71 23.42 10.63
C THR A 275 -1.27 23.14 10.20
N ALA A 276 -0.96 21.92 9.74
CA ALA A 276 0.35 21.58 9.21
C ALA A 276 0.72 22.39 7.95
N PHE A 277 -0.24 22.64 7.05
CA PHE A 277 -0.03 23.51 5.87
C PHE A 277 -0.04 25.01 6.18
N ALA A 278 -0.56 25.40 7.35
CA ALA A 278 -0.67 26.80 7.76
C ALA A 278 0.61 27.37 8.42
N THR A 279 1.74 26.65 8.36
CA THR A 279 3.05 27.18 8.81
C THR A 279 4.00 27.55 7.66
N PRO A 280 3.78 28.67 6.96
CA PRO A 280 4.91 29.51 6.61
C PRO A 280 5.22 30.37 7.84
N GLU A 281 6.23 30.04 8.64
CA GLU A 281 6.74 31.03 9.58
C GLU A 281 7.43 32.14 8.80
N PRO A 282 6.96 33.40 8.84
CA PRO A 282 7.88 34.50 8.62
C PRO A 282 8.65 34.70 9.93
N SER A 283 9.97 34.80 9.82
CA SER A 283 10.73 35.77 10.61
C SER A 283 11.09 35.50 12.09
N ALA A 284 11.17 34.28 12.62
CA ALA A 284 11.93 34.10 13.88
C ALA A 284 13.41 34.55 13.71
N VAL A 285 13.98 34.28 12.52
CA VAL A 285 15.32 34.72 12.13
C VAL A 285 15.38 36.22 11.78
N VAL A 286 14.34 36.77 11.14
CA VAL A 286 14.33 38.19 10.75
C VAL A 286 14.04 39.10 11.96
N LEU A 287 13.25 38.66 12.95
CA LEU A 287 13.04 39.41 14.19
C LEU A 287 14.30 39.44 15.07
N THR A 288 15.09 38.36 15.07
CA THR A 288 16.39 38.34 15.79
C THR A 288 17.46 39.18 15.08
N ILE A 289 17.49 39.21 13.74
CA ILE A 289 18.39 40.09 12.97
C ILE A 289 18.02 41.57 13.16
N LEU A 290 16.72 41.93 13.13
CA LEU A 290 16.27 43.30 13.39
C LEU A 290 16.52 43.76 14.82
N ALA A 291 16.34 42.88 15.82
CA ALA A 291 16.65 43.18 17.21
C ALA A 291 18.17 43.38 17.44
N ALA A 292 19.02 42.58 16.80
CA ALA A 292 20.47 42.73 16.87
C ALA A 292 20.98 44.01 16.19
N ALA A 293 20.40 44.38 15.05
CA ALA A 293 20.73 45.63 14.35
C ALA A 293 20.34 46.88 15.16
N ALA A 294 19.16 46.86 15.80
CA ALA A 294 18.71 47.95 16.68
C ALA A 294 19.58 48.08 17.95
N ALA A 295 20.06 46.96 18.50
CA ALA A 295 20.96 46.96 19.65
C ALA A 295 22.37 47.48 19.31
N MET A 296 22.87 47.20 18.10
CA MET A 296 24.16 47.73 17.63
C MET A 296 24.12 49.21 17.28
N ALA A 297 23.00 49.71 16.73
CA ALA A 297 22.83 51.14 16.44
C ALA A 297 22.80 52.00 17.72
N ARG A 298 22.25 51.48 18.83
CA ARG A 298 22.21 52.19 20.13
C ARG A 298 23.54 52.23 20.88
N ARG A 299 24.54 51.43 20.50
CA ARG A 299 25.88 51.41 21.13
C ARG A 299 26.89 52.37 20.49
N ARG A 300 26.52 53.07 19.41
CA ARG A 300 27.41 53.99 18.67
C ARG A 300 26.99 55.47 18.73
N ALA A 301 26.07 55.83 19.63
CA ALA A 301 25.68 57.21 19.92
C ALA A 301 26.23 57.65 21.28
#